data_AF-A0A444YPJ5-F1
#
_entry.id   AF-A0A444YPJ5-F1
#
_cell.length_a   1.000
_cell.length_b   1.000
_cell.length_c   1.000
_cell.angle_alpha   90.00
_cell.angle_beta   90.00
_cell.angle_gamma   90.00
#
_symmetry.space_group_name_H-M   'P 1'
#
loop_
_entity.id
_entity.type
_entity.pdbx_description
1 polymer ?
#
loop_
_entity_poly.entity_id
_entity_poly.type
_entity_poly.pdbx_seq_one_letter_code
_entity_poly.pdbx_strand_id
1 'polypeptide(L)'
;MEASSVVEDDERVILVCTDPDSLEPQTPDQEHLLLTATDILTWDLPNILTFNTLKVQAHRSRLIEQSSYFRGLLGRSFSESCLSLITVKWDIGVFIQILKHIYDCSLDVTSENFLPLYEGAFYFGVETLILKCESWFSEVSSPEGFQSAQLPMEDMIQIWKFGLEHASDFIVNLCVGCLARNFVCTQLLDTKA
;
A
#
# COMPACT_ATOMS: atom_id res chain seq x y z
N MET A 1 -18.14 21.64 -38.28
CA MET A 1 -17.28 22.17 -37.19
C MET A 1 -17.39 21.15 -36.09
N GLU A 2 -16.62 20.06 -36.20
CA GLU A 2 -16.66 18.92 -35.28
C GLU A 2 -15.20 18.55 -35.04
N ALA A 3 -14.72 18.90 -33.85
CA ALA A 3 -13.43 18.50 -33.33
C ALA A 3 -13.47 18.71 -31.82
N SER A 4 -14.04 17.76 -31.07
CA SER A 4 -13.86 17.70 -29.61
C SER A 4 -14.28 16.35 -29.02
N SER A 5 -13.65 15.25 -29.42
CA SER A 5 -13.86 13.97 -28.71
C SER A 5 -12.66 13.01 -28.70
N VAL A 6 -11.47 13.41 -29.16
CA VAL A 6 -10.33 12.49 -29.33
C VAL A 6 -9.21 12.71 -28.30
N VAL A 7 -9.36 13.66 -27.36
CA VAL A 7 -8.26 14.06 -26.45
C VAL A 7 -8.41 13.56 -25.01
N GLU A 8 -9.59 13.08 -24.59
CA GLU A 8 -9.81 12.64 -23.20
C GLU A 8 -9.38 11.20 -22.90
N ASP A 9 -9.35 10.32 -23.91
CA ASP A 9 -9.11 8.88 -23.70
C ASP A 9 -7.64 8.57 -23.40
N ASP A 10 -6.72 9.45 -23.83
CA ASP A 10 -5.28 9.26 -23.64
C ASP A 10 -4.79 9.70 -22.25
N GLU A 11 -5.70 10.10 -21.35
CA GLU A 11 -5.36 10.40 -19.96
C GLU A 11 -5.74 9.28 -18.98
N ARG A 12 -6.52 8.29 -19.42
CA ARG A 12 -6.99 7.21 -18.56
C ARG A 12 -6.24 5.90 -18.81
N VAL A 13 -6.02 5.15 -17.75
CA VAL A 13 -5.44 3.80 -17.77
C VAL A 13 -6.28 2.86 -16.94
N ILE A 14 -6.41 1.62 -17.37
CA ILE A 14 -7.08 0.56 -16.61
C ILE A 14 -6.01 -0.20 -15.82
N LEU A 15 -6.13 -0.19 -14.51
CA LEU A 15 -5.34 -1.01 -13.59
C LEU A 15 -6.09 -2.31 -13.34
N VAL A 16 -5.45 -3.45 -13.53
CA VAL A 16 -5.98 -4.77 -13.25
C VAL A 16 -5.21 -5.33 -12.07
N CYS A 17 -5.83 -5.39 -10.90
CA CYS A 17 -5.25 -6.03 -9.72
C CYS A 17 -5.82 -7.44 -9.59
N THR A 18 -4.95 -8.44 -9.50
CA THR A 18 -5.34 -9.83 -9.27
C THR A 18 -4.66 -10.34 -8.01
N ASP A 19 -5.41 -11.03 -7.17
CA ASP A 19 -4.88 -11.62 -5.94
C ASP A 19 -3.77 -12.64 -6.27
N PRO A 20 -2.60 -12.57 -5.62
CA PRO A 20 -1.50 -13.53 -5.84
C PRO A 20 -1.89 -14.99 -5.57
N ASP A 21 -2.85 -15.24 -4.67
CA ASP A 21 -3.30 -16.58 -4.29
C ASP A 21 -4.38 -17.14 -5.22
N SER A 22 -4.81 -16.36 -6.23
CA SER A 22 -5.80 -16.81 -7.20
C SER A 22 -5.21 -17.87 -8.15
N LEU A 23 -5.58 -19.13 -7.92
CA LEU A 23 -5.13 -20.30 -8.69
C LEU A 23 -5.85 -20.49 -10.04
N GLU A 24 -6.85 -19.67 -10.36
CA GLU A 24 -7.67 -19.87 -11.55
C GLU A 24 -7.09 -19.16 -12.80
N PRO A 25 -6.94 -19.87 -13.94
CA PRO A 25 -6.59 -19.23 -15.20
C PRO A 25 -7.71 -18.29 -15.63
N GLN A 26 -7.34 -17.05 -15.97
CA GLN A 26 -8.28 -16.01 -16.37
C GLN A 26 -9.10 -16.46 -17.59
N THR A 27 -10.38 -16.75 -17.36
CA THR A 27 -11.38 -16.91 -18.41
C THR A 27 -12.07 -15.57 -18.65
N PRO A 28 -12.49 -15.27 -19.91
CA PRO A 28 -13.14 -14.01 -20.24
C PRO A 28 -14.49 -13.77 -19.53
N ASP A 29 -15.04 -14.80 -18.87
CA ASP A 29 -16.30 -14.78 -18.11
C ASP A 29 -16.10 -14.60 -16.59
N GLN A 30 -14.88 -14.37 -16.10
CA GLN A 30 -14.68 -14.04 -14.68
C GLN A 30 -15.38 -12.71 -14.35
N GLU A 31 -16.13 -12.71 -13.25
CA GLU A 31 -16.78 -11.50 -12.76
C GLU A 31 -15.69 -10.48 -12.40
N HIS A 32 -15.60 -9.41 -13.20
CA HIS A 32 -14.67 -8.32 -12.99
C HIS A 32 -15.46 -7.08 -12.65
N LEU A 33 -15.14 -6.47 -11.51
CA LEU A 33 -15.70 -5.18 -11.16
C LEU A 33 -14.85 -4.08 -11.81
N LEU A 34 -15.43 -3.35 -12.76
CA LEU A 34 -14.84 -2.13 -13.32
C LEU A 34 -15.27 -0.93 -12.48
N LEU A 35 -14.33 -0.35 -11.75
CA LEU A 35 -14.52 0.86 -10.96
C LEU A 35 -13.78 2.04 -11.58
N THR A 36 -14.27 3.25 -11.32
CA THR A 36 -13.55 4.47 -11.66
C THR A 36 -12.92 5.05 -10.40
N ALA A 37 -11.65 5.44 -10.48
CA ALA A 37 -10.93 6.02 -9.36
C ALA A 37 -11.44 7.43 -8.98
N THR A 38 -12.24 8.08 -9.83
CA THR A 38 -12.93 9.34 -9.49
C THR A 38 -13.96 9.16 -8.38
N ASP A 39 -14.58 7.99 -8.29
CA ASP A 39 -15.62 7.68 -7.31
C ASP A 39 -15.07 6.84 -6.15
N ILE A 40 -13.76 6.91 -5.91
CA ILE A 40 -13.06 6.05 -4.93
C ILE A 40 -13.60 6.18 -3.49
N LEU A 41 -14.27 7.29 -3.18
CA LEU A 41 -14.94 7.53 -1.90
C LEU A 41 -16.25 6.74 -1.74
N THR A 42 -16.90 6.36 -2.84
CA THR A 42 -18.18 5.62 -2.81
C THR A 42 -17.98 4.10 -2.91
N TRP A 43 -16.73 3.63 -2.85
CA TRP A 43 -16.39 2.22 -3.00
C TRP A 43 -16.85 1.38 -1.81
N ASP A 44 -17.71 0.41 -2.09
CA ASP A 44 -18.20 -0.57 -1.13
C ASP A 44 -17.18 -1.69 -0.95
N LEU A 45 -16.20 -1.48 -0.06
CA LEU A 45 -15.07 -2.41 0.14
C LEU A 45 -15.51 -3.86 0.41
N PRO A 46 -16.49 -4.15 1.28
CA PRO A 46 -16.95 -5.53 1.51
C PRO A 46 -17.38 -6.26 0.24
N ASN A 47 -18.03 -5.57 -0.69
CA ASN A 47 -18.46 -6.13 -1.97
C ASN A 47 -17.27 -6.27 -2.92
N ILE A 48 -16.41 -5.25 -3.01
CA ILE A 48 -15.24 -5.27 -3.90
C ILE A 48 -14.28 -6.42 -3.55
N LEU A 49 -14.11 -6.73 -2.27
CA LEU A 49 -13.21 -7.80 -1.82
C LEU A 49 -13.75 -9.21 -2.08
N THR A 50 -14.97 -9.36 -2.60
CA THR A 50 -15.50 -10.66 -3.07
C THR A 50 -14.94 -11.08 -4.42
N PHE A 51 -14.31 -10.16 -5.17
CA PHE A 51 -13.78 -10.42 -6.49
C PHE A 51 -12.29 -10.78 -6.43
N ASN A 52 -11.89 -11.79 -7.20
CA ASN A 52 -10.47 -12.18 -7.34
C ASN A 52 -9.66 -11.27 -8.27
N THR A 53 -10.35 -10.42 -9.04
CA THR A 53 -9.72 -9.46 -9.96
C THR A 53 -10.51 -8.17 -10.00
N LEU A 54 -9.81 -7.07 -9.71
CA LEU A 54 -10.32 -5.72 -9.70
C LEU A 54 -9.81 -4.95 -10.91
N LYS A 55 -10.71 -4.30 -11.67
CA LYS A 55 -10.34 -3.38 -12.75
C LYS A 55 -10.66 -1.94 -12.33
N VAL A 56 -9.67 -1.07 -12.32
CA VAL A 56 -9.83 0.34 -11.93
C VAL A 56 -9.42 1.24 -13.07
N GLN A 57 -10.34 2.06 -13.58
CA GLN A 57 -10.01 3.15 -14.47
C GLN A 57 -9.47 4.33 -13.66
N ALA A 58 -8.22 4.69 -13.91
CA ALA A 58 -7.46 5.71 -13.18
C ALA A 58 -6.86 6.77 -14.11
N HIS A 59 -6.61 7.96 -13.57
CA HIS A 59 -5.91 9.03 -14.27
C HIS A 59 -4.39 8.81 -14.27
N ARG A 60 -3.79 8.79 -15.46
CA ARG A 60 -2.35 8.61 -15.65
C ARG A 60 -1.55 9.70 -14.94
N SER A 61 -1.97 10.96 -15.09
CA SER A 61 -1.35 12.13 -14.47
C SER A 61 -1.21 11.97 -12.96
N ARG A 62 -2.29 11.53 -12.29
CA ARG A 62 -2.30 11.32 -10.85
C ARG A 62 -1.39 10.19 -10.38
N LEU A 63 -1.41 9.06 -11.08
CA LEU A 63 -0.53 7.92 -10.78
C LEU A 63 0.96 8.29 -10.95
N ILE A 64 1.30 8.97 -12.05
CA ILE A 64 2.67 9.42 -12.34
C ILE A 64 3.17 10.43 -11.31
N GLU A 65 2.29 11.31 -10.82
CA GLU A 65 2.63 12.30 -9.80
C GLU A 65 2.97 11.63 -8.47
N GLN A 66 2.14 10.68 -8.02
CA GLN A 66 2.20 10.13 -6.66
C GLN A 66 3.03 8.84 -6.53
N SER A 67 3.39 8.19 -7.64
CA SER A 67 4.07 6.89 -7.64
C SER A 67 5.23 6.86 -8.63
N SER A 68 6.42 6.53 -8.15
CA SER A 68 7.60 6.34 -9.01
C SER A 68 7.47 5.07 -9.88
N TYR A 69 6.79 4.03 -9.40
CA TYR A 69 6.46 2.83 -10.17
C TYR A 69 5.63 3.17 -11.41
N PHE A 70 4.48 3.84 -11.21
CA PHE A 70 3.62 4.21 -12.33
C PHE A 70 4.26 5.27 -13.23
N ARG A 71 5.09 6.17 -12.68
CA ARG A 71 5.93 7.07 -13.47
C ARG A 71 6.91 6.33 -14.37
N GLY A 72 7.50 5.24 -13.90
CA GLY A 72 8.37 4.39 -14.70
C GLY A 72 7.64 3.71 -15.86
N LEU A 73 6.46 3.14 -15.59
CA LEU A 73 5.65 2.41 -16.58
C LEU A 73 4.96 3.31 -17.61
N LEU A 74 4.30 4.37 -17.12
CA LEU A 74 3.48 5.27 -17.93
C LEU A 74 4.26 6.49 -18.44
N GLY A 75 5.48 6.70 -17.92
CA GLY A 75 6.38 7.72 -18.43
C GLY A 75 6.72 7.46 -19.89
N ARG A 76 6.77 8.51 -20.71
CA ARG A 76 6.98 8.50 -22.18
C ARG A 76 8.31 7.89 -22.67
N SER A 77 9.02 7.17 -21.80
CA SER A 77 10.37 6.66 -22.01
C SER A 77 10.38 5.22 -22.58
N PHE A 78 9.26 4.50 -22.55
CA PHE A 78 9.17 3.09 -22.95
C PHE A 78 7.94 2.81 -23.83
N SER A 79 7.95 1.70 -24.58
CA SER A 79 6.80 1.22 -25.37
C SER A 79 5.55 0.94 -24.51
N GLU A 80 5.75 0.78 -23.20
CA GLU A 80 4.69 0.62 -22.20
C GLU A 80 3.91 1.91 -21.94
N SER A 81 4.43 3.08 -22.35
CA SER A 81 3.71 4.36 -22.25
C SER A 81 2.45 4.44 -23.12
N CYS A 82 2.29 3.54 -24.09
CA CYS A 82 1.08 3.37 -24.89
C CYS A 82 0.07 2.40 -24.26
N LEU A 83 0.38 1.78 -23.11
CA LEU A 83 -0.52 0.82 -22.48
C LEU A 83 -1.75 1.54 -21.92
N SER A 84 -2.91 1.12 -22.40
CA SER A 84 -4.20 1.43 -21.80
C SER A 84 -4.50 0.54 -20.59
N LEU A 85 -3.67 -0.49 -20.35
CA LEU A 85 -3.89 -1.54 -19.35
C LEU A 85 -2.59 -1.87 -18.60
N ILE A 86 -2.62 -1.83 -17.27
CA ILE A 86 -1.53 -2.27 -16.39
C ILE A 86 -2.04 -3.41 -15.53
N THR A 87 -1.35 -4.54 -15.50
CA THR A 87 -1.69 -5.66 -14.62
C THR A 87 -0.72 -5.74 -13.45
N VAL A 88 -1.27 -5.89 -12.25
CA VAL A 88 -0.54 -5.99 -10.99
C VAL A 88 -1.05 -7.20 -10.23
N LYS A 89 -0.13 -7.95 -9.62
CA LYS A 89 -0.44 -9.03 -8.69
C LYS A 89 -0.20 -8.54 -7.27
N TRP A 90 -1.27 -8.32 -6.52
CA TRP A 90 -1.21 -7.79 -5.16
C TRP A 90 -2.49 -8.12 -4.41
N ASP A 91 -2.44 -8.12 -3.07
CA ASP A 91 -3.65 -8.17 -2.25
C ASP A 91 -4.56 -6.99 -2.63
N ILE A 92 -5.80 -7.30 -2.99
CA ILE A 92 -6.75 -6.31 -3.53
C ILE A 92 -7.10 -5.27 -2.46
N GLY A 93 -7.23 -5.65 -1.19
CA GLY A 93 -7.56 -4.74 -0.10
C GLY A 93 -6.45 -3.72 0.17
N VAL A 94 -5.20 -4.17 0.14
CA VAL A 94 -4.01 -3.33 0.29
C VAL A 94 -3.85 -2.43 -0.93
N PHE A 95 -4.03 -2.96 -2.13
CA PHE A 95 -3.96 -2.18 -3.36
C PHE A 95 -5.01 -1.05 -3.39
N ILE A 96 -6.24 -1.34 -2.97
CA ILE A 96 -7.29 -0.31 -2.85
C ILE A 96 -6.90 0.78 -1.85
N GLN A 97 -6.31 0.42 -0.70
CA GLN A 97 -5.87 1.41 0.30
C GLN A 97 -4.75 2.30 -0.26
N ILE A 98 -3.82 1.74 -1.02
CA ILE A 98 -2.75 2.49 -1.69
C ILE A 98 -3.32 3.42 -2.75
N LEU A 99 -4.27 2.95 -3.56
CA LEU A 99 -4.99 3.79 -4.52
C LEU A 99 -5.75 4.92 -3.82
N LYS A 100 -6.44 4.63 -2.72
CA LYS A 100 -7.11 5.65 -1.89
C LYS A 100 -6.12 6.73 -1.47
N HIS A 101 -4.95 6.34 -0.97
CA HIS A 101 -3.91 7.30 -0.59
C HIS A 101 -3.39 8.11 -1.80
N ILE A 102 -3.17 7.48 -2.96
CA ILE A 102 -2.80 8.19 -4.21
C ILE A 102 -3.85 9.24 -4.58
N TYR A 103 -5.13 9.00 -4.32
CA TYR A 103 -6.22 9.94 -4.59
C TYR A 103 -6.57 10.84 -3.40
N ASP A 104 -5.61 11.09 -2.49
CA ASP A 104 -5.75 11.97 -1.32
C ASP A 104 -6.90 11.58 -0.36
N CYS A 105 -7.34 10.33 -0.37
CA CYS A 105 -8.33 9.86 0.58
C CYS A 105 -7.69 9.61 1.96
N SER A 106 -8.48 9.80 3.02
CA SER A 106 -8.05 9.47 4.38
C SER A 106 -7.78 7.97 4.51
N LEU A 107 -6.59 7.63 4.98
CA LEU A 107 -6.15 6.28 5.29
C LEU A 107 -5.54 6.28 6.69
N ASP A 108 -6.07 5.47 7.60
CA ASP A 108 -5.49 5.34 8.94
C ASP A 108 -4.55 4.14 8.98
N VAL A 109 -3.32 4.37 9.43
CA VAL A 109 -2.33 3.32 9.66
C VAL A 109 -2.56 2.75 11.06
N THR A 110 -2.56 1.43 11.15
CA THR A 110 -2.84 0.63 12.35
C THR A 110 -1.85 -0.54 12.40
N SER A 111 -1.77 -1.25 13.53
CA SER A 111 -0.90 -2.43 13.64
C SER A 111 -1.25 -3.52 12.64
N GLU A 112 -2.53 -3.66 12.29
CA GLU A 112 -3.02 -4.71 11.40
C GLU A 112 -2.69 -4.44 9.92
N ASN A 113 -2.67 -3.18 9.51
CA ASN A 113 -2.44 -2.80 8.12
C ASN A 113 -1.06 -2.17 7.85
N PHE A 114 -0.28 -1.84 8.88
CA PHE A 114 1.02 -1.17 8.73
C PHE A 114 1.95 -1.92 7.79
N LEU A 115 2.20 -3.20 8.07
CA LEU A 115 3.17 -3.99 7.33
C LEU A 115 2.79 -4.14 5.85
N PRO A 116 1.56 -4.60 5.50
CA PRO A 116 1.18 -4.73 4.11
C PRO A 116 1.09 -3.37 3.39
N LEU A 117 0.70 -2.28 4.08
CA LEU A 117 0.72 -0.94 3.49
C LEU A 117 2.14 -0.46 3.22
N TYR A 118 3.07 -0.66 4.15
CA TYR A 118 4.47 -0.26 4.00
C TYR A 118 5.12 -1.01 2.84
N GLU A 119 4.93 -2.33 2.76
CA GLU A 119 5.44 -3.16 1.68
C GLU A 119 4.91 -2.71 0.32
N GLY A 120 3.59 -2.52 0.21
CA GLY A 120 2.98 -2.05 -1.03
C GLY A 120 3.42 -0.63 -1.39
N ALA A 121 3.48 0.29 -0.43
CA ALA A 121 3.97 1.65 -0.66
C ALA A 121 5.41 1.66 -1.17
N PHE A 122 6.26 0.79 -0.64
CA PHE A 122 7.63 0.60 -1.10
C PHE A 122 7.67 0.05 -2.53
N TYR A 123 6.88 -1.00 -2.82
CA TYR A 123 6.79 -1.60 -4.16
C TYR A 123 6.30 -0.61 -5.23
N PHE A 124 5.20 0.10 -4.95
CA PHE A 124 4.65 1.10 -5.87
C PHE A 124 5.38 2.44 -5.81
N GLY A 125 6.37 2.59 -4.92
CA GLY A 125 7.12 3.83 -4.75
C GLY A 125 6.24 5.05 -4.46
N VAL A 126 5.30 4.90 -3.51
CA VAL A 126 4.41 5.96 -3.02
C VAL A 126 5.02 6.58 -1.76
N GLU A 127 5.95 7.52 -1.96
CA GLU A 127 6.79 8.09 -0.89
C GLU A 127 5.97 8.72 0.24
N THR A 128 4.88 9.42 -0.08
CA THR A 128 4.01 10.04 0.93
C THR A 128 3.33 9.02 1.85
N LEU A 129 3.07 7.80 1.36
CA LEU A 129 2.52 6.71 2.16
C LEU A 129 3.61 6.05 3.02
N ILE A 130 4.82 5.90 2.49
CA ILE A 130 5.99 5.41 3.26
C ILE A 130 6.21 6.31 4.47
N LEU A 131 6.34 7.64 4.25
CA LEU A 131 6.54 8.61 5.34
C LEU A 131 5.42 8.58 6.38
N LYS A 132 4.18 8.33 5.96
CA LYS A 132 3.04 8.21 6.85
C LYS A 132 3.13 6.95 7.73
N CYS A 133 3.49 5.82 7.13
CA CYS A 133 3.75 4.58 7.86
C CYS A 133 4.93 4.73 8.84
N GLU A 134 6.03 5.37 8.43
CA GLU A 134 7.18 5.65 9.28
C GLU A 134 6.84 6.55 10.47
N SER A 135 6.03 7.59 10.23
CA SER A 135 5.56 8.50 11.27
C SER A 135 4.70 7.75 12.30
N TRP A 136 3.72 6.98 11.83
CA TRP A 136 2.90 6.13 12.70
C TRP A 136 3.75 5.15 13.52
N PHE A 137 4.72 4.48 12.88
CA PHE A 137 5.56 3.49 13.56
C PHE A 137 6.46 4.13 14.63
N SER A 138 6.95 5.35 14.37
CA SER A 138 7.72 6.15 15.33
C SER A 138 6.88 6.55 16.54
N GLU A 139 5.62 6.93 16.32
CA GLU A 139 4.69 7.33 17.39
C GLU A 139 4.37 6.16 18.32
N VAL A 140 3.98 5.00 17.78
CA VAL A 140 3.65 3.80 18.58
C VAL A 140 4.89 3.23 19.29
N SER A 141 6.07 3.44 18.73
CA SER A 141 7.35 3.02 19.30
C SER A 141 7.92 4.01 20.32
N SER A 142 7.35 5.20 20.46
CA SER A 142 7.83 6.21 21.41
C SER A 142 7.61 5.77 22.87
N PRO A 143 8.40 6.28 23.84
CA PRO A 143 8.22 5.96 25.27
C PRO A 143 6.84 6.34 25.81
N GLU A 144 6.21 7.36 25.21
CA GLU A 144 4.88 7.86 25.55
C GLU A 144 3.79 6.99 24.89
N GLY A 145 4.00 6.58 23.63
CA GLY A 145 3.16 5.63 22.91
C GLY A 145 3.14 4.23 23.55
N PHE A 146 4.25 3.82 24.16
CA PHE A 146 4.40 2.53 24.87
C PHE A 146 3.40 2.32 26.03
N GLN A 147 2.81 3.40 26.56
CA GLN A 147 1.80 3.34 27.63
C GLN A 147 0.36 3.32 27.11
N SER A 148 0.13 3.66 25.84
CA SER A 148 -1.22 3.91 25.29
C SER A 148 -1.62 2.96 24.15
N ALA A 149 -0.67 2.50 23.34
CA ALA A 149 -0.91 1.65 22.18
C ALA A 149 0.28 0.69 22.02
N GLN A 150 0.29 -0.39 22.79
CA GLN A 150 1.35 -1.39 22.68
C GLN A 150 1.18 -2.17 21.39
N LEU A 151 2.16 -2.06 20.50
CA LEU A 151 2.34 -3.03 19.42
C LEU A 151 2.72 -4.37 20.07
N PRO A 152 1.96 -5.46 19.83
CA PRO A 152 2.28 -6.79 20.33
C PRO A 152 3.73 -7.18 20.01
N MET A 153 4.38 -7.91 20.91
CA MET A 153 5.78 -8.32 20.72
C MET A 153 5.95 -9.22 19.48
N GLU A 154 4.95 -10.03 19.16
CA GLU A 154 4.94 -10.83 17.93
C GLU A 154 4.97 -9.93 16.69
N ASP A 155 4.10 -8.92 16.63
CA ASP A 155 4.04 -7.96 15.52
C ASP A 155 5.37 -7.19 15.37
N MET A 156 6.01 -6.80 16.48
CA MET A 156 7.34 -6.20 16.45
C MET A 156 8.41 -7.13 15.85
N ILE A 157 8.37 -8.43 16.18
CA ILE A 157 9.30 -9.42 15.62
C ILE A 157 9.07 -9.58 14.12
N GLN A 158 7.81 -9.64 13.68
CA GLN A 158 7.46 -9.74 12.26
C GLN A 158 7.93 -8.49 11.49
N ILE A 159 7.66 -7.29 12.01
CA ILE A 159 8.12 -6.03 11.42
C ILE A 159 9.64 -5.97 11.36
N TRP A 160 10.34 -6.41 12.41
CA TRP A 160 11.80 -6.45 12.41
C TRP A 160 12.36 -7.40 11.36
N LYS A 161 11.81 -8.62 11.23
CA LYS A 161 12.20 -9.59 10.19
C LYS A 161 12.00 -9.01 8.79
N PHE A 162 10.85 -8.38 8.55
CA PHE A 162 10.58 -7.70 7.28
C PHE A 162 11.63 -6.63 6.97
N GLY A 163 11.99 -5.81 7.97
CA GLY A 163 13.02 -4.79 7.82
C GLY A 163 14.38 -5.37 7.41
N LEU A 164 14.75 -6.53 7.95
CA LEU A 164 15.97 -7.26 7.57
C LEU A 164 15.89 -7.79 6.13
N GLU A 165 14.76 -8.38 5.74
CA GLU A 165 14.55 -8.96 4.42
C GLU A 165 14.56 -7.90 3.30
N HIS A 166 14.01 -6.72 3.59
CA HIS A 166 13.87 -5.63 2.61
C HIS A 166 14.94 -4.55 2.74
N ALA A 167 15.97 -4.78 3.57
CA ALA A 167 17.04 -3.83 3.86
C ALA A 167 16.52 -2.42 4.25
N SER A 168 15.42 -2.38 5.01
CA SER A 168 14.88 -1.13 5.56
C SER A 168 15.60 -0.78 6.85
N ASP A 169 16.67 0.00 6.74
CA ASP A 169 17.44 0.49 7.89
C ASP A 169 16.56 1.24 8.89
N PHE A 170 15.54 1.96 8.42
CA PHE A 170 14.57 2.64 9.27
C PHE A 170 13.86 1.66 10.21
N ILE A 171 13.23 0.62 9.66
CA ILE A 171 12.49 -0.38 10.43
C ILE A 171 13.44 -1.12 11.39
N VAL A 172 14.60 -1.55 10.89
CA VAL A 172 15.57 -2.30 11.70
C VAL A 172 16.03 -1.49 12.91
N ASN A 173 16.42 -0.23 12.71
CA ASN A 173 16.90 0.62 13.80
C ASN A 173 15.81 0.90 14.84
N LEU A 174 14.57 1.14 14.40
CA LEU A 174 13.46 1.40 15.31
C LEU A 174 13.12 0.16 16.15
N CYS A 175 13.05 -1.02 15.52
CA CYS A 175 12.79 -2.29 16.20
C CYS A 175 13.89 -2.64 17.22
N VAL A 176 15.17 -2.43 16.89
CA VAL A 176 16.28 -2.64 17.84
C VAL A 176 16.10 -1.77 19.08
N GLY A 177 15.72 -0.50 18.91
CA GLY A 177 15.43 0.40 20.03
C GLY A 177 14.24 -0.04 20.88
N CYS A 178 13.18 -0.59 20.26
CA CYS A 178 12.02 -1.14 20.97
C CYS A 178 12.36 -2.45 21.72
N LEU A 179 13.05 -3.38 21.08
CA LEU A 179 13.44 -4.66 21.67
C LEU A 179 14.39 -4.45 22.84
N ALA A 180 15.41 -3.59 22.70
CA ALA A 180 16.34 -3.26 23.77
C ALA A 180 15.64 -2.71 25.02
N ARG A 181 14.63 -1.84 24.83
CA ARG A 181 13.82 -1.32 25.95
C ARG A 181 13.02 -2.42 26.65
N ASN A 182 12.43 -3.35 25.90
CA ASN A 182 11.72 -4.49 26.48
C ASN A 182 12.64 -5.39 27.32
N PHE A 183 13.89 -5.62 26.88
CA PHE A 183 14.90 -6.34 27.67
C PHE A 183 15.28 -5.62 28.98
N VAL A 184 15.40 -4.30 28.96
CA VAL A 184 15.72 -3.53 30.17
C VAL A 184 14.54 -3.51 31.16
N CYS A 185 13.31 -3.37 30.67
CA CYS A 185 12.12 -3.39 31.52
C CYS A 185 11.87 -4.75 32.19
N THR A 186 12.16 -5.87 31.51
CA THR A 186 12.05 -7.22 32.11
C THR A 186 13.10 -7.43 33.19
N GLN A 187 14.36 -7.02 32.97
CA GLN A 187 15.41 -7.14 33.98
C GLN A 187 15.18 -6.28 35.23
N LEU A 188 14.53 -5.12 35.11
CA LEU A 188 14.18 -4.25 36.24
C LEU A 188 13.03 -4.78 37.10
N LEU A 189 12.15 -5.61 36.54
CA LEU A 189 11.10 -6.30 37.31
C LEU A 189 11.69 -7.47 38.10
N ASP A 190 12.64 -8.20 37.51
CA ASP A 190 13.32 -9.34 38.15
C ASP A 190 14.31 -8.92 39.26
N THR A 191 14.79 -7.67 39.27
CA THR A 191 15.65 -7.14 40.35
C THR A 191 14.88 -6.53 41.52
N LYS A 192 13.55 -6.47 41.45
CA LYS A 192 12.67 -5.97 42.51
C LYS A 192 11.86 -7.06 43.22
N ALA A 193 12.04 -8.33 42.87
CA ALA A 193 11.52 -9.50 43.58
C ALA A 193 12.59 -10.11 44.49
#